data_AF-A0AAW2DI77-F1
#
_entry.id   AF-A0AAW2DI77-F1
#
_cell.length_a   1.000
_cell.length_b   1.000
_cell.length_c   1.000
_cell.angle_alpha   90.00
_cell.angle_beta   90.00
_cell.angle_gamma   90.00
#
_symmetry.space_group_name_H-M   'P 1'
#
loop_
_entity.id
_entity.type
_entity.pdbx_description
1 polymer ?
#
loop_
_entity_poly.entity_id
_entity_poly.type
_entity_poly.pdbx_seq_one_letter_code
_entity_poly.pdbx_strand_id
1 'polypeptide(L)'
;MPSQEMRGEEKSEKLKIKKAMEKGNIDGARIYAENAIQKRTKQMNYLRLAFRLDAVVARLDMQAKMSTINKSMGNIVKSLESSLATGNLQKMSKTMDSFEKQFVNMEVQAEFMESAMAGSILWNQYPSSVKGAVASQRC
;
A
#
# COMPACT_ATOMS: atom_id res chain seq x y z
N MET A 1 -15.88 2.55 -1.58
CA MET A 1 -14.91 1.55 -2.09
C MET A 1 -15.69 0.44 -2.80
N PRO A 2 -15.46 0.21 -4.10
CA PRO A 2 -16.22 -0.74 -4.92
C PRO A 2 -16.29 -2.18 -4.35
N SER A 3 -15.28 -2.60 -3.57
CA SER A 3 -15.25 -3.92 -2.94
C SER A 3 -16.29 -4.12 -1.83
N GLN A 4 -16.64 -3.06 -1.10
CA GLN A 4 -17.65 -3.11 -0.02
C GLN A 4 -19.06 -3.25 -0.59
N GLU A 5 -19.33 -2.57 -1.70
CA GLU A 5 -20.59 -2.61 -2.42
C GLU A 5 -20.83 -4.00 -3.02
N MET A 6 -19.83 -4.57 -3.70
CA MET A 6 -19.88 -5.95 -4.23
C MET A 6 -20.12 -6.99 -3.14
N ARG A 7 -19.59 -6.78 -1.92
CA ARG A 7 -19.84 -7.64 -0.76
C ARG A 7 -21.28 -7.53 -0.25
N GLY A 8 -21.85 -6.32 -0.26
CA GLY A 8 -23.27 -6.10 0.07
C GLY A 8 -24.19 -6.77 -0.94
N GLU A 9 -23.84 -6.67 -2.21
CA GLU A 9 -24.57 -7.32 -3.30
C GLU A 9 -24.46 -8.85 -3.31
N GLU A 10 -23.31 -9.43 -2.95
CA GLU A 10 -23.17 -10.88 -2.79
C GLU A 10 -24.12 -11.40 -1.71
N LYS A 11 -24.24 -10.67 -0.58
CA LYS A 11 -25.17 -11.02 0.50
C LYS A 11 -26.63 -10.95 0.04
N SER A 12 -26.98 -9.94 -0.75
CA SER A 12 -28.34 -9.80 -1.28
C SER A 12 -28.68 -10.92 -2.26
N GLU A 13 -27.74 -11.33 -3.13
CA GLU A 13 -27.93 -12.49 -4.02
C GLU A 13 -28.11 -13.80 -3.23
N LYS A 14 -27.33 -14.03 -2.16
CA LYS A 14 -27.51 -15.20 -1.29
C LYS A 14 -28.89 -15.26 -0.63
N LEU A 15 -29.45 -14.11 -0.26
CA LEU A 15 -30.82 -14.01 0.25
C LEU A 15 -31.86 -14.35 -0.82
N LYS A 16 -31.63 -13.93 -2.08
CA LYS A 16 -32.50 -14.27 -3.21
C LYS A 16 -32.48 -15.76 -3.53
N ILE A 17 -31.33 -16.44 -3.39
CA ILE A 17 -31.23 -17.90 -3.52
C ILE A 17 -32.17 -18.59 -2.52
N LYS A 18 -32.10 -18.23 -1.23
CA LYS A 18 -32.97 -18.81 -0.19
C LYS A 18 -34.46 -18.64 -0.53
N LYS A 19 -34.85 -17.42 -0.92
CA LYS A 19 -36.24 -17.12 -1.31
C LYS A 19 -36.69 -17.87 -2.58
N ALA A 20 -35.79 -18.08 -3.54
CA ALA A 20 -36.10 -18.82 -4.76
C ALA A 20 -36.26 -20.32 -4.49
N MET A 21 -35.46 -20.89 -3.57
CA MET A 21 -35.59 -22.27 -3.13
C MET A 21 -36.88 -22.51 -2.36
N GLU A 22 -37.27 -21.62 -1.44
CA GLU A 22 -38.55 -21.70 -0.70
C GLU A 22 -39.76 -21.69 -1.63
N LYS A 23 -39.67 -20.99 -2.77
CA LYS A 23 -40.72 -20.91 -3.78
C LYS A 23 -40.69 -22.06 -4.80
N GLY A 24 -39.75 -23.00 -4.69
CA GLY A 24 -39.57 -24.09 -5.64
C GLY A 24 -39.04 -23.67 -7.02
N ASN A 25 -38.57 -22.43 -7.17
CA ASN A 25 -38.01 -21.93 -8.43
C ASN A 25 -36.51 -22.25 -8.52
N ILE A 26 -36.22 -23.49 -8.93
CA ILE A 26 -34.85 -24.03 -9.02
C ILE A 26 -34.00 -23.26 -10.05
N ASP A 27 -34.59 -22.88 -11.19
CA ASP A 27 -33.89 -22.14 -12.24
C ASP A 27 -33.50 -20.72 -11.77
N GLY A 28 -34.40 -20.04 -11.08
CA GLY A 28 -34.11 -18.74 -10.47
C GLY A 28 -33.02 -18.83 -9.40
N ALA A 29 -33.06 -19.88 -8.57
CA ALA A 29 -32.02 -20.11 -7.56
C ALA A 29 -30.64 -20.34 -8.19
N ARG A 30 -30.57 -21.05 -9.34
CA ARG A 30 -29.33 -21.29 -10.09
C ARG A 30 -28.72 -19.99 -10.62
N ILE A 31 -29.53 -19.13 -11.23
CA ILE A 31 -29.09 -17.82 -11.74
C ILE A 31 -28.56 -16.94 -10.61
N TYR A 32 -29.26 -16.88 -9.47
CA TYR A 32 -28.79 -16.11 -8.31
C TYR A 32 -27.51 -16.69 -7.68
N ALA A 33 -27.33 -18.01 -7.71
CA ALA A 33 -26.11 -18.66 -7.27
C ALA A 33 -24.91 -18.33 -8.16
N GLU A 34 -25.08 -18.38 -9.49
CA GLU A 34 -24.05 -17.98 -10.45
C GLU A 34 -23.66 -16.50 -10.28
N ASN A 35 -24.65 -15.62 -10.12
CA ASN A 35 -24.42 -14.20 -9.84
C ASN A 35 -23.65 -13.99 -8.54
N ALA A 36 -23.99 -14.71 -7.46
CA ALA A 36 -23.28 -14.62 -6.19
C ALA A 36 -21.81 -15.05 -6.32
N ILE A 37 -21.54 -16.15 -7.05
CA ILE A 37 -20.18 -16.62 -7.32
C ILE A 37 -19.41 -15.58 -8.14
N GLN A 38 -20.03 -15.03 -9.19
CA GLN A 38 -19.39 -14.02 -10.03
C GLN A 38 -19.04 -12.76 -9.23
N LYS A 39 -19.95 -12.30 -8.35
CA LYS A 39 -19.72 -11.14 -7.47
C LYS A 39 -18.58 -11.39 -6.48
N ARG A 40 -18.51 -12.58 -5.87
CA ARG A 40 -17.39 -12.97 -5.00
C ARG A 40 -16.04 -12.95 -5.74
N THR A 41 -15.99 -13.49 -6.96
CA THR A 41 -14.76 -13.47 -7.77
C THR A 41 -14.35 -12.04 -8.14
N LYS A 42 -15.29 -11.21 -8.57
CA LYS A 42 -15.05 -9.78 -8.84
C LYS A 42 -14.52 -9.06 -7.59
N GLN A 43 -15.14 -9.28 -6.44
CA GLN A 43 -14.70 -8.70 -5.17
C GLN A 43 -13.24 -9.06 -4.83
N MET A 44 -12.86 -10.34 -4.96
CA MET A 44 -11.49 -10.79 -4.71
C MET A 44 -10.48 -10.17 -5.67
N ASN A 45 -10.86 -10.00 -6.93
CA ASN A 45 -10.02 -9.35 -7.94
C ASN A 45 -9.83 -7.86 -7.62
N TYR A 46 -10.91 -7.15 -7.25
CA TYR A 46 -10.84 -5.75 -6.82
C TYR A 46 -9.99 -5.59 -5.56
N LEU A 47 -10.11 -6.50 -4.59
CA LEU A 47 -9.31 -6.46 -3.37
C LEU A 47 -7.81 -6.63 -3.70
N ARG A 48 -7.47 -7.57 -4.57
CA ARG A 48 -6.08 -7.76 -5.03
C ARG A 48 -5.54 -6.53 -5.77
N LEU A 49 -6.37 -5.90 -6.60
CA LEU A 49 -6.01 -4.66 -7.28
C LEU A 49 -5.81 -3.51 -6.29
N ALA A 50 -6.68 -3.36 -5.30
CA ALA A 50 -6.57 -2.35 -4.25
C ALA A 50 -5.25 -2.48 -3.50
N PHE A 51 -4.89 -3.69 -3.05
CA PHE A 51 -3.59 -3.91 -2.39
C PHE A 51 -2.40 -3.55 -3.28
N ARG A 52 -2.45 -3.83 -4.58
CA ARG A 52 -1.38 -3.44 -5.51
C ARG A 52 -1.31 -1.92 -5.68
N LEU A 53 -2.46 -1.25 -5.71
CA LEU A 53 -2.51 0.22 -5.78
C LEU A 53 -1.96 0.84 -4.50
N ASP A 54 -2.34 0.34 -3.32
CA ASP A 54 -1.80 0.82 -2.04
C ASP A 54 -0.27 0.65 -1.97
N ALA A 55 0.26 -0.46 -2.45
CA ALA A 55 1.71 -0.68 -2.54
C ALA A 55 2.40 0.32 -3.50
N VAL A 56 1.76 0.64 -4.63
CA VAL A 56 2.27 1.65 -5.57
C VAL A 56 2.24 3.04 -4.94
N VAL A 57 1.16 3.40 -4.23
CA VAL A 57 1.05 4.67 -3.51
C VAL A 57 2.16 4.80 -2.47
N ALA A 58 2.39 3.77 -1.65
CA ALA A 58 3.49 3.78 -0.68
C ALA A 58 4.86 3.99 -1.33
N ARG A 59 5.11 3.35 -2.49
CA ARG A 59 6.35 3.54 -3.25
C ARG A 59 6.46 4.95 -3.85
N LEU A 60 5.36 5.53 -4.30
CA LEU A 60 5.35 6.90 -4.83
C LEU A 60 5.57 7.94 -3.73
N ASP A 61 4.97 7.75 -2.55
CA ASP A 61 5.21 8.59 -1.38
C ASP A 61 6.68 8.55 -0.96
N MET A 62 7.30 7.36 -0.97
CA MET A 62 8.74 7.20 -0.79
C MET A 62 9.53 8.04 -1.81
N GLN A 63 9.21 7.90 -3.09
CA GLN A 63 9.91 8.63 -4.15
C GLN A 63 9.75 10.14 -4.03
N ALA A 64 8.57 10.63 -3.65
CA ALA A 64 8.31 12.06 -3.43
C ALA A 64 9.15 12.62 -2.27
N LYS A 65 9.22 11.88 -1.15
CA LYS A 65 10.08 12.24 -0.01
C LYS A 65 11.56 12.23 -0.40
N MET A 66 12.02 11.19 -1.09
CA MET A 66 13.41 11.08 -1.57
C MET A 66 13.76 12.17 -2.58
N SER A 67 12.83 12.56 -3.46
CA SER A 67 13.03 13.69 -4.38
C SER A 67 13.24 15.01 -3.63
N THR A 68 12.49 15.23 -2.55
CA THR A 68 12.64 16.41 -1.69
C THR A 68 14.00 16.42 -0.98
N ILE A 69 14.43 15.27 -0.44
CA ILE A 69 15.74 15.11 0.19
C ILE A 69 16.86 15.36 -0.82
N ASN A 70 16.78 14.80 -2.03
CA ASN A 70 17.79 15.01 -3.09
C ASN A 70 17.96 16.49 -3.46
N LYS A 71 16.87 17.27 -3.48
CA LYS A 71 16.93 18.73 -3.69
C LYS A 71 17.65 19.43 -2.55
N SER A 72 17.31 19.09 -1.30
CA SER A 72 18.00 19.62 -0.11
C SER A 72 19.49 19.29 -0.12
N MET A 73 19.84 18.05 -0.48
CA MET A 73 21.22 17.59 -0.61
C MET A 73 21.99 18.38 -1.67
N GLY A 74 21.37 18.63 -2.83
CA GLY A 74 21.95 19.46 -3.88
C GLY A 74 22.23 20.90 -3.42
N ASN A 75 21.37 21.48 -2.58
CA ASN A 75 21.59 22.82 -2.02
C ASN A 75 22.73 22.84 -1.00
N ILE A 76 22.85 21.80 -0.16
CA ILE A 76 23.94 21.66 0.81
C ILE A 76 25.29 21.54 0.09
N VAL A 77 25.37 20.72 -0.95
CA VAL A 77 26.60 20.56 -1.76
C VAL A 77 27.02 21.90 -2.39
N LYS A 78 26.09 22.67 -2.94
CA LYS A 78 26.37 24.02 -3.47
C LYS A 78 26.84 25.00 -2.38
N SER A 79 26.22 24.96 -1.20
CA SER A 79 26.65 25.78 -0.05
C SER A 79 28.05 25.42 0.43
N LEU A 80 28.38 24.13 0.41
CA LEU A 80 29.70 23.63 0.76
C LEU A 80 30.74 24.08 -0.27
N GLU A 81 30.47 23.98 -1.57
CA GLU A 81 31.33 24.45 -2.65
C GLU A 81 31.63 25.96 -2.52
N SER A 82 30.61 26.78 -2.27
CA SER A 82 30.78 28.22 -2.03
C SER A 82 31.62 28.53 -0.79
N SER A 83 31.44 27.76 0.29
CA SER A 83 32.21 27.93 1.53
C SER A 83 33.66 27.50 1.34
N LEU A 84 33.90 26.45 0.56
CA LEU A 84 35.23 25.97 0.20
C LEU A 84 35.98 27.00 -0.66
N ALA A 85 35.31 27.58 -1.66
CA ALA A 85 35.86 28.61 -2.53
C ALA A 85 36.23 29.90 -1.78
N THR A 86 35.53 30.21 -0.68
CA THR A 86 35.80 31.40 0.15
C THR A 86 36.69 31.12 1.36
N GLY A 87 37.12 29.87 1.57
CA GLY A 87 37.90 29.46 2.75
C GLY A 87 37.16 29.62 4.08
N ASN A 88 35.82 29.73 4.05
CA ASN A 88 35.02 30.00 5.25
C ASN A 88 34.75 28.71 6.04
N LEU A 89 35.70 28.31 6.88
CA LEU A 89 35.64 27.11 7.71
C LEU A 89 34.42 27.07 8.65
N GLN A 90 33.98 28.23 9.15
CA GLN A 90 32.79 28.34 10.01
C GLN A 90 31.50 28.00 9.26
N LYS A 91 31.34 28.49 8.02
CA LYS A 91 30.20 28.10 7.17
C LYS A 91 30.29 26.64 6.74
N MET A 92 31.49 26.13 6.52
CA MET A 92 31.72 24.74 6.16
C MET A 92 31.28 23.78 7.28
N SER A 93 31.69 24.05 8.52
CA SER A 93 31.24 23.30 9.71
C SER A 93 29.72 23.32 9.86
N LYS A 94 29.07 24.49 9.77
CA LYS A 94 27.60 24.59 9.84
C LYS A 94 26.89 23.83 8.71
N THR A 95 27.46 23.85 7.51
CA THR A 95 26.92 23.14 6.35
C THR A 95 27.04 21.63 6.53
N MET A 96 28.13 21.15 7.13
CA MET A 96 28.31 19.73 7.48
C MET A 96 27.39 19.27 8.61
N ASP A 97 27.19 20.09 9.66
CA ASP A 97 26.21 19.76 10.70
C ASP A 97 24.79 19.64 10.13
N SER A 98 24.46 20.48 9.12
CA SER A 98 23.18 20.40 8.42
C SER A 98 23.08 19.19 7.49
N PHE A 99 24.20 18.77 6.89
CA PHE A 99 24.29 17.54 6.10
C PHE A 99 24.00 16.31 6.97
N GLU A 100 24.65 16.21 8.13
CA GLU A 100 24.53 15.09 9.05
C GLU A 100 23.08 14.94 9.57
N LYS A 101 22.43 16.06 9.93
CA LYS A 101 21.01 16.06 10.32
C LYS A 101 20.07 15.58 9.21
N GLN A 102 20.31 15.97 7.96
CA GLN A 102 19.48 15.53 6.83
C GLN A 102 19.72 14.05 6.51
N PHE A 103 20.95 13.55 6.70
CA PHE A 103 21.30 12.15 6.47
C PHE A 103 20.71 11.22 7.53
N VAL A 104 20.81 11.55 8.82
CA VAL A 104 20.22 10.76 9.91
C VAL A 104 18.70 10.67 9.79
N ASN A 105 18.03 11.77 9.43
CA ASN A 105 16.58 11.76 9.20
C ASN A 105 16.17 10.83 8.04
N MET A 106 17.04 10.63 7.04
CA MET A 106 16.77 9.75 5.91
C MET A 106 16.87 8.28 6.30
N GLU A 107 17.86 7.90 7.11
CA GLU A 107 18.04 6.51 7.56
C GLU A 107 16.88 6.06 8.46
N VAL A 108 16.49 6.89 9.43
CA VAL A 108 15.35 6.59 10.32
C VAL A 108 14.04 6.42 9.52
N GLN A 109 13.84 7.21 8.47
CA GLN A 109 12.66 7.10 7.60
C GLN A 109 12.70 5.88 6.68
N ALA A 110 13.89 5.47 6.21
CA ALA A 110 14.06 4.27 5.40
C ALA A 110 13.77 3.01 6.22
N GLU A 111 14.28 2.93 7.45
CA GLU A 111 14.09 1.79 8.36
C GLU A 111 12.61 1.58 8.74
N PHE A 112 11.90 2.66 9.09
CA PHE A 112 10.46 2.59 9.41
C PHE A 112 9.62 2.10 8.21
N MET A 113 10.02 2.47 7.00
CA MET A 113 9.31 2.15 5.78
C MET A 113 9.58 0.72 5.29
N GLU A 114 10.81 0.22 5.43
CA GLU A 114 11.13 -1.19 5.14
C GLU A 114 10.33 -2.14 6.04
N SER A 115 10.24 -1.82 7.32
CA SER A 115 9.43 -2.57 8.29
C SER A 115 7.92 -2.57 7.93
N ALA A 116 7.38 -1.43 7.51
CA ALA A 116 5.98 -1.30 7.09
C ALA A 116 5.68 -2.00 5.74
N MET A 117 6.61 -1.98 4.79
CA MET A 117 6.42 -2.57 3.46
C MET A 117 6.58 -4.09 3.46
N ALA A 118 7.43 -4.66 4.31
CA ALA A 118 7.61 -6.11 4.43
C ALA A 118 6.27 -6.86 4.64
N GLY A 119 5.35 -6.30 5.43
CA GLY A 119 4.03 -6.89 5.68
C GLY A 119 3.07 -6.91 4.47
N SER A 120 3.29 -6.06 3.47
CA SER A 120 2.42 -5.89 2.30
C SER A 120 2.79 -6.83 1.14
N ILE A 121 4.08 -7.13 0.97
CA ILE A 121 4.61 -7.97 -0.11
C ILE A 121 4.36 -9.47 0.18
N LEU A 122 4.15 -9.82 1.44
CA LEU A 122 3.80 -11.18 1.90
C LEU A 122 2.57 -11.78 1.16
N TRP A 123 1.65 -10.95 0.67
CA TRP A 123 0.45 -11.42 -0.03
C TRP A 123 0.74 -12.05 -1.42
N ASN A 124 1.85 -11.69 -2.06
CA ASN A 124 2.20 -12.19 -3.39
C ASN A 124 3.24 -13.33 -3.35
N GLN A 125 3.98 -13.47 -2.24
CA GLN A 125 5.05 -14.45 -2.07
C GLN A 125 4.56 -15.80 -1.50
N TYR A 126 3.44 -15.85 -0.75
CA TYR A 126 3.02 -17.07 -0.06
C TYR A 126 1.93 -17.89 -0.77
N PRO A 127 2.01 -19.25 -0.71
CA PRO A 127 0.95 -20.13 -1.18
C PRO A 127 -0.35 -19.91 -0.39
N SER A 128 -1.49 -20.22 -1.02
CA SER A 128 -2.86 -19.93 -0.56
C SER A 128 -3.14 -20.32 0.91
N SER A 129 -2.45 -21.33 1.43
CA SER A 129 -2.58 -21.85 2.80
C SER A 129 -2.14 -20.86 3.88
N VAL A 130 -1.18 -19.97 3.59
CA VAL A 130 -0.62 -19.02 4.58
C VAL A 130 -1.41 -17.70 4.59
N LYS A 131 -2.08 -17.36 3.48
CA LYS A 131 -2.94 -16.16 3.34
C LYS A 131 -4.13 -16.16 4.32
N GLY A 132 -4.65 -17.34 4.65
CA GLY A 132 -5.73 -17.50 5.63
C GLY A 132 -5.28 -17.25 7.08
N ALA A 133 -4.04 -17.62 7.42
CA ALA A 133 -3.49 -17.44 8.77
C ALA A 133 -3.27 -15.96 9.10
N VAL A 134 -2.73 -15.18 8.16
CA VAL A 134 -2.48 -13.73 8.37
C VAL A 134 -3.77 -12.93 8.53
N ALA A 135 -4.88 -13.37 7.92
CA ALA A 135 -6.19 -12.73 8.09
C ALA A 135 -6.83 -13.03 9.46
N SER A 136 -6.53 -14.19 10.07
CA SER A 136 -7.06 -14.58 11.38
C SER A 136 -6.36 -13.89 12.55
N GLN A 137 -5.15 -13.36 12.35
CA GLN A 137 -4.37 -12.68 13.40
C GLN A 137 -4.71 -11.19 13.55
N ARG A 138 -5.63 -10.65 12.73
CA ARG A 138 -6.04 -9.24 12.72
C ARG A 138 -7.54 -9.02 13.00
N CYS A 139 -8.24 -10.07 13.45
CA CYS A 139 -9.55 -9.96 14.09
C CYS A 139 -9.38 -9.86 15.61
#